data_AF-A0A5E8HAI2-F1
#
_entry.id   AF-A0A5E8HAI2-F1
#
_cell.length_a   1.000
_cell.length_b   1.000
_cell.length_c   1.000
_cell.angle_alpha   90.00
_cell.angle_beta   90.00
_cell.angle_gamma   90.00
#
_symmetry.space_group_name_H-M   'P 1'
#
loop_
_entity.id
_entity.type
_entity.pdbx_description
1 polymer ?
#
loop_
_entity_poly.entity_id
_entity_poly.type
_entity_poly.pdbx_seq_one_letter_code
_entity_poly.pdbx_strand_id
1 'polypeptide(L)'
;MKRFRFSLETVLKLRSLKEEEEIRRLSLVVSKLNTLISEKENNEREIQSSYEAILSSAKVGTSLSDYLSIEQYIKGLIRRNEEIDHRIENQTHEVNLVRKDVMVARMNKKVIEVLKDKRFLEWKKKRNRMERRDVEEFNFQLSKQTLFDPSENFGPKASKKIPKTFKILNREDGGDELASDFKTLRDFYEKYYLGQGKS
;
A
#
# COMPACT_ATOMS: atom_id res chain seq x y z
N MET A 1 21.25 25.06 -9.32
CA MET A 1 20.89 24.55 -7.97
C MET A 1 21.08 23.03 -7.89
N LYS A 2 21.45 22.51 -6.71
CA LYS A 2 21.66 21.07 -6.49
C LYS A 2 20.31 20.32 -6.44
N ARG A 3 20.24 19.15 -7.09
CA ARG A 3 19.06 18.25 -7.06
C ARG A 3 18.85 17.68 -5.64
N PHE A 4 17.61 17.35 -5.29
CA PHE A 4 17.31 16.66 -4.03
C PHE A 4 18.02 15.31 -3.98
N ARG A 5 18.65 14.99 -2.86
CA ARG A 5 19.26 13.69 -2.56
C ARG A 5 18.83 13.27 -1.18
N PHE A 6 18.26 12.07 -1.05
CA PHE A 6 17.82 11.56 0.23
C PHE A 6 18.93 10.74 0.87
N SER A 7 19.34 11.10 2.08
CA SER A 7 20.48 10.46 2.75
C SER A 7 20.26 8.97 3.07
N LEU A 8 19.00 8.57 3.30
CA LEU A 8 18.64 7.19 3.65
C LEU A 8 18.14 6.38 2.45
N GLU A 9 18.55 6.73 1.23
CA GLU A 9 18.11 6.03 0.02
C GLU A 9 18.60 4.57 -0.03
N THR A 10 19.84 4.30 0.40
CA THR A 10 20.37 2.93 0.52
C THR A 10 19.59 2.12 1.57
N VAL A 11 19.22 2.75 2.70
CA VAL A 11 18.43 2.10 3.75
C VAL A 11 17.02 1.77 3.25
N LEU A 12 16.41 2.66 2.48
CA LEU A 12 15.11 2.42 1.85
C LEU A 12 15.17 1.22 0.91
N LYS A 13 16.21 1.13 0.06
CA LYS A 13 16.43 -0.02 -0.83
C LYS A 13 16.57 -1.33 -0.04
N LEU A 14 17.40 -1.33 1.00
CA LEU A 14 17.60 -2.51 1.85
C LEU A 14 16.30 -2.96 2.51
N ARG A 15 15.48 -2.03 3.01
CA ARG A 15 14.17 -2.34 3.60
C ARG A 15 13.16 -2.85 2.57
N SER A 16 13.22 -2.37 1.33
CA SER A 16 12.39 -2.92 0.23
C SER A 16 12.78 -4.36 -0.09
N LEU A 17 14.07 -4.65 -0.19
CA LEU A 17 14.56 -6.02 -0.43
C LEU A 17 14.15 -6.96 0.70
N LYS A 18 14.24 -6.50 1.95
CA LYS A 18 13.78 -7.28 3.11
C LYS A 18 12.27 -7.55 3.06
N GLU A 19 11.45 -6.57 2.67
CA GLU A 19 10.02 -6.79 2.47
C GLU A 19 9.75 -7.86 1.41
N GLU A 20 10.42 -7.77 0.25
CA GLU A 20 10.30 -8.72 -0.84
C GLU A 20 10.71 -10.14 -0.42
N GLU A 21 11.76 -10.26 0.40
CA GLU A 21 12.22 -11.53 0.95
C GLU A 21 11.17 -12.17 1.88
N GLU A 22 10.60 -11.39 2.81
CA GLU A 22 9.55 -11.91 3.70
C GLU A 22 8.27 -12.27 2.93
N ILE A 23 7.92 -11.51 1.89
CA ILE A 23 6.80 -11.85 1.00
C ILE A 23 7.07 -13.17 0.27
N ARG A 24 8.29 -13.36 -0.25
CA ARG A 24 8.69 -14.63 -0.89
C ARG A 24 8.59 -15.79 0.10
N ARG A 25 9.06 -15.58 1.33
CA ARG A 25 8.96 -16.58 2.41
C ARG A 25 7.50 -16.93 2.69
N LEU A 26 6.62 -15.94 2.80
CA LEU A 26 5.19 -16.16 2.98
C LEU A 26 4.60 -17.01 1.85
N SER A 27 4.94 -16.71 0.59
CA SER A 27 4.48 -17.49 -0.57
C SER A 27 4.89 -18.95 -0.50
N LEU A 28 6.11 -19.26 -0.04
CA LEU A 28 6.57 -20.64 0.12
C LEU A 28 5.76 -21.39 1.19
N VAL A 29 5.52 -20.75 2.34
CA VAL A 29 4.77 -21.36 3.45
C VAL A 29 3.30 -21.56 3.07
N VAL A 30 2.69 -20.60 2.38
CA VAL A 30 1.32 -20.73 1.85
C VAL A 30 1.23 -21.83 0.80
N SER A 31 2.23 -21.96 -0.08
CA SER A 31 2.28 -23.06 -1.05
C SER A 31 2.27 -24.42 -0.36
N LYS A 32 3.03 -24.60 0.72
CA LYS A 32 3.03 -25.84 1.52
C LYS A 32 1.67 -26.11 2.16
N LEU A 33 1.03 -25.08 2.70
CA LEU A 33 -0.32 -25.20 3.25
C LEU A 33 -1.31 -25.66 2.17
N ASN A 34 -1.26 -25.06 0.99
CA ASN A 34 -2.13 -25.43 -0.12
C ASN A 34 -1.88 -26.87 -0.60
N THR A 35 -0.63 -27.34 -0.58
CA THR A 35 -0.36 -28.76 -0.92
C THR A 35 -1.00 -29.72 0.09
N LEU A 36 -0.99 -29.39 1.39
CA LEU A 36 -1.64 -30.21 2.42
C LEU A 36 -3.17 -30.21 2.28
N ILE A 37 -3.75 -29.04 2.01
CA ILE A 37 -5.20 -28.92 1.76
C ILE A 37 -5.59 -29.76 0.52
N SER A 38 -4.83 -29.67 -0.57
CA SER A 38 -5.08 -30.46 -1.77
C SER A 38 -4.91 -31.96 -1.52
N GLU A 39 -3.93 -32.37 -0.71
CA GLU A 39 -3.77 -33.78 -0.30
C GLU A 39 -5.00 -34.28 0.47
N LYS A 40 -5.51 -33.49 1.42
CA LYS A 40 -6.73 -33.81 2.16
C LYS A 40 -7.94 -33.95 1.24
N GLU A 41 -8.16 -32.98 0.35
CA GLU A 41 -9.28 -33.01 -0.60
C GLU A 41 -9.21 -34.23 -1.54
N ASN A 42 -8.01 -34.65 -1.95
CA ASN A 42 -7.84 -35.84 -2.76
C ASN A 42 -8.21 -37.10 -1.97
N ASN A 43 -7.78 -37.22 -0.71
CA ASN A 43 -8.19 -38.34 0.15
C ASN A 43 -9.70 -38.35 0.41
N GLU A 44 -10.32 -37.19 0.62
CA GLU A 44 -11.78 -37.09 0.79
C GLU A 44 -12.54 -37.57 -0.45
N ARG A 45 -12.05 -37.19 -1.65
CA ARG A 45 -12.59 -37.71 -2.92
C ARG A 45 -12.42 -39.21 -3.05
N GLU A 46 -11.28 -39.75 -2.59
CA GLU A 46 -11.02 -41.19 -2.62
C GLU A 46 -11.88 -41.98 -1.63
N ILE A 47 -12.13 -41.43 -0.44
CA ILE A 47 -13.10 -41.97 0.53
C ILE A 47 -14.49 -42.03 -0.10
N GLN A 48 -14.94 -40.93 -0.70
CA GLN A 48 -16.25 -40.87 -1.36
C GLN A 48 -16.37 -41.90 -2.50
N SER A 49 -15.35 -41.99 -3.35
CA SER A 49 -15.30 -42.99 -4.42
C SER A 49 -15.31 -44.43 -3.89
N SER A 50 -14.63 -44.68 -2.77
CA SER A 50 -14.62 -45.99 -2.11
C SER A 50 -15.99 -46.36 -1.55
N TYR A 51 -16.73 -45.40 -0.98
CA TYR A 51 -18.12 -45.62 -0.55
C TYR A 51 -19.06 -45.92 -1.73
N GLU A 52 -18.92 -45.19 -2.83
CA GLU A 52 -19.70 -45.45 -4.05
C GLU A 52 -19.41 -46.84 -4.63
N ALA A 53 -18.14 -47.27 -4.60
CA ALA A 53 -17.74 -48.61 -4.98
C ALA A 53 -18.45 -49.67 -4.11
N ILE A 54 -18.45 -49.52 -2.78
CA ILE A 54 -19.18 -50.41 -1.86
C ILE A 54 -20.68 -50.46 -2.19
N LEU A 55 -21.31 -49.31 -2.41
CA LEU A 55 -22.75 -49.24 -2.72
C LEU A 55 -23.09 -49.92 -4.04
N SER A 56 -22.22 -49.81 -5.03
CA SER A 56 -22.38 -50.49 -6.32
C SER A 56 -22.20 -51.99 -6.18
N SER A 57 -21.21 -52.43 -5.39
CA SER A 57 -20.83 -53.83 -5.23
C SER A 57 -21.85 -54.60 -4.39
N ALA A 58 -22.44 -53.94 -3.38
CA ALA A 58 -23.51 -54.49 -2.56
C ALA A 58 -24.77 -54.84 -3.37
N LYS A 59 -25.04 -54.15 -4.48
CA LYS A 59 -26.18 -54.45 -5.37
C LYS A 59 -25.98 -55.72 -6.20
N VAL A 60 -24.73 -56.10 -6.46
CA VAL A 60 -24.36 -57.24 -7.32
C VAL A 60 -24.08 -58.50 -6.48
N GLY A 61 -23.90 -58.36 -5.16
CA GLY A 61 -23.56 -59.44 -4.24
C GLY A 61 -22.05 -59.61 -4.14
N THR A 62 -21.42 -58.85 -3.23
CA THR A 62 -20.00 -58.96 -2.91
C THR A 62 -19.72 -59.88 -1.74
N SER A 63 -18.51 -60.46 -1.70
CA SER A 63 -18.07 -61.21 -0.54
C SER A 63 -17.89 -60.30 0.68
N LEU A 64 -18.12 -60.84 1.87
CA LEU A 64 -17.89 -60.14 3.13
C LEU A 64 -16.43 -59.70 3.30
N SER A 65 -15.49 -60.49 2.76
CA SER A 65 -14.05 -60.18 2.82
C SER A 65 -13.70 -58.91 2.05
N ASP A 66 -14.29 -58.71 0.87
CA ASP A 66 -14.05 -57.52 0.05
C ASP A 66 -14.60 -56.27 0.75
N TYR A 67 -15.80 -56.39 1.34
CA TYR A 67 -16.41 -55.31 2.11
C TYR A 67 -15.52 -54.86 3.29
N LEU A 68 -15.05 -55.80 4.11
CA LEU A 68 -14.18 -55.50 5.25
C LEU A 68 -12.85 -54.87 4.81
N SER A 69 -12.31 -55.30 3.67
CA SER A 69 -11.07 -54.75 3.11
C SER A 69 -11.24 -53.27 2.72
N ILE A 70 -12.34 -52.93 2.04
CA ILE A 70 -12.62 -51.54 1.65
C ILE A 70 -12.96 -50.70 2.90
N GLU A 71 -13.69 -51.24 3.87
CA GLU A 71 -13.98 -50.54 5.13
C GLU A 71 -12.68 -50.19 5.88
N GLN A 72 -11.74 -51.13 5.97
CA GLN A 72 -10.46 -50.91 6.63
C GLN A 72 -9.59 -49.90 5.85
N TYR A 73 -9.64 -49.92 4.51
CA TYR A 73 -9.01 -48.92 3.67
C TYR A 73 -9.55 -47.51 3.95
N ILE A 74 -10.88 -47.34 3.97
CA ILE A 74 -11.55 -46.07 4.29
C ILE A 74 -11.15 -45.57 5.68
N LYS A 75 -11.14 -46.45 6.71
CA LYS A 75 -10.68 -46.08 8.06
C LYS A 75 -9.23 -45.60 8.05
N GLY A 76 -8.37 -46.21 7.24
CA GLY A 76 -6.99 -45.77 7.03
C GLY A 76 -6.91 -44.36 6.43
N LEU A 77 -7.73 -44.07 5.41
CA LEU A 77 -7.80 -42.74 4.79
C LEU A 77 -8.33 -41.67 5.75
N ILE A 78 -9.36 -42.00 6.56
CA ILE A 78 -9.89 -41.09 7.57
C ILE A 78 -8.81 -40.72 8.59
N ARG A 79 -8.08 -41.71 9.12
CA ARG A 79 -6.97 -41.47 10.04
C ARG A 79 -5.86 -40.62 9.40
N ARG A 80 -5.56 -40.85 8.12
CA ARG A 80 -4.60 -40.01 7.39
C ARG A 80 -5.08 -38.56 7.29
N ASN A 81 -6.38 -38.33 7.10
CA ASN A 81 -6.94 -36.98 7.09
C ASN A 81 -6.81 -36.29 8.45
N GLU A 82 -7.03 -37.00 9.56
CA GLU A 82 -6.78 -36.46 10.91
C GLU A 82 -5.31 -36.04 11.09
N GLU A 83 -4.36 -36.86 10.61
CA GLU A 83 -2.94 -36.51 10.64
C GLU A 83 -2.61 -35.29 9.75
N ILE A 84 -3.24 -35.18 8.58
CA ILE A 84 -3.09 -34.03 7.69
C ILE A 84 -3.69 -32.78 8.34
N ASP A 85 -4.82 -32.88 9.03
CA ASP A 85 -5.44 -31.76 9.74
C ASP A 85 -4.52 -31.17 10.80
N HIS A 86 -3.88 -32.01 11.62
CA HIS A 86 -2.87 -31.55 12.55
C HIS A 86 -1.68 -30.85 11.87
N ARG A 87 -1.27 -31.33 10.68
CA ARG A 87 -0.21 -30.66 9.89
C ARG A 87 -0.69 -29.32 9.32
N ILE A 88 -1.95 -29.24 8.86
CA ILE A 88 -2.57 -28.00 8.38
C ILE A 88 -2.64 -26.97 9.51
N GLU A 89 -3.03 -27.36 10.72
CA GLU A 89 -3.06 -26.47 11.88
C GLU A 89 -1.68 -25.90 12.19
N ASN A 90 -0.66 -26.77 12.26
CA ASN A 90 0.72 -26.35 12.49
C ASN A 90 1.24 -25.42 11.39
N GLN A 91 0.99 -25.75 10.12
CA GLN A 91 1.40 -24.95 8.98
C GLN A 91 0.66 -23.60 8.95
N THR A 92 -0.61 -23.57 9.35
CA THR A 92 -1.41 -22.34 9.49
C THR A 92 -0.83 -21.42 10.56
N HIS A 93 -0.35 -21.99 11.68
CA HIS A 93 0.36 -21.23 12.69
C HIS A 93 1.64 -20.59 12.10
N GLU A 94 2.43 -21.36 11.33
CA GLU A 94 3.62 -20.85 10.65
C GLU A 94 3.28 -19.70 9.67
N VAL A 95 2.23 -19.85 8.85
CA VAL A 95 1.75 -18.78 7.96
C VAL A 95 1.44 -17.51 8.75
N ASN A 96 0.78 -17.63 9.89
CA ASN A 96 0.43 -16.48 10.72
C ASN A 96 1.65 -15.78 11.31
N LEU A 97 2.70 -16.53 11.68
CA LEU A 97 3.97 -15.96 12.13
C LEU A 97 4.65 -15.18 11.00
N VAL A 98 4.83 -15.78 9.83
CA VAL A 98 5.47 -15.12 8.69
C VAL A 98 4.65 -13.91 8.21
N ARG A 99 3.32 -13.97 8.29
CA ARG A 99 2.45 -12.83 7.98
C ARG A 99 2.73 -11.63 8.89
N LYS A 100 3.02 -11.87 10.18
CA LYS A 100 3.42 -10.79 11.11
C LYS A 100 4.77 -10.20 10.70
N ASP A 101 5.73 -11.03 10.31
CA ASP A 101 7.05 -10.57 9.86
C ASP A 101 6.94 -9.67 8.61
N VAL A 102 6.10 -10.05 7.64
CA VAL A 102 5.80 -9.22 6.46
C VAL A 102 5.20 -7.86 6.86
N MET A 103 4.27 -7.84 7.82
CA MET A 103 3.69 -6.59 8.30
C MET A 103 4.75 -5.68 8.94
N VAL A 104 5.64 -6.25 9.76
CA VAL A 104 6.74 -5.51 10.38
C VAL A 104 7.70 -4.96 9.31
N ALA A 105 8.05 -5.76 8.30
CA ALA A 105 8.90 -5.32 7.20
C ALA A 105 8.25 -4.15 6.41
N ARG A 106 6.95 -4.24 6.13
CA ARG A 106 6.16 -3.16 5.50
C ARG A 106 6.16 -1.89 6.32
N MET A 107 5.89 -1.98 7.63
CA MET A 107 5.93 -0.83 8.53
C MET A 107 7.30 -0.19 8.52
N ASN A 108 8.37 -0.98 8.62
CA ASN A 108 9.74 -0.49 8.60
C ASN A 108 10.08 0.24 7.31
N LYS A 109 9.69 -0.29 6.15
CA LYS A 109 9.86 0.41 4.86
C LYS A 109 9.07 1.72 4.85
N LYS A 110 7.81 1.68 5.28
CA LYS A 110 6.91 2.83 5.24
C LYS A 110 7.43 4.01 6.06
N VAL A 111 8.04 3.74 7.22
CA VAL A 111 8.67 4.78 8.05
C VAL A 111 9.72 5.57 7.25
N ILE A 112 10.57 4.90 6.47
CA ILE A 112 11.62 5.57 5.69
C ILE A 112 11.03 6.33 4.49
N GLU A 113 9.99 5.79 3.85
CA GLU A 113 9.25 6.51 2.80
C GLU A 113 8.68 7.82 3.32
N VAL A 114 7.99 7.78 4.47
CA VAL A 114 7.43 8.99 5.10
C VAL A 114 8.52 10.00 5.44
N LEU A 115 9.69 9.54 5.91
CA LEU A 115 10.83 10.43 6.14
C LEU A 115 11.36 11.05 4.84
N LYS A 116 11.41 10.29 3.74
CA LYS A 116 11.81 10.78 2.42
C LYS A 116 10.86 11.88 1.94
N ASP A 117 9.55 11.65 2.05
CA ASP A 117 8.53 12.61 1.62
C ASP A 117 8.60 13.91 2.44
N LYS A 118 8.73 13.80 3.77
CA LYS A 118 8.93 14.97 4.64
C LYS A 118 10.18 15.76 4.27
N ARG A 119 11.32 15.09 4.06
CA ARG A 119 12.57 15.75 3.65
C ARG A 119 12.47 16.38 2.27
N PHE A 120 11.73 15.76 1.35
CA PHE A 120 11.49 16.32 0.03
C PHE A 120 10.64 17.60 0.12
N LEU A 121 9.58 17.60 0.94
CA LEU A 121 8.77 18.79 1.20
C LEU A 121 9.58 19.94 1.81
N GLU A 122 10.46 19.64 2.78
CA GLU A 122 11.38 20.63 3.36
C GLU A 122 12.30 21.24 2.29
N TRP A 123 12.90 20.39 1.45
CA TRP A 123 13.75 20.83 0.35
C TRP A 123 12.98 21.70 -0.65
N LYS A 124 11.76 21.31 -1.04
CA LYS A 124 10.90 22.08 -1.93
C LYS A 124 10.56 23.45 -1.34
N LYS A 125 10.18 23.51 -0.06
CA LYS A 125 9.93 24.78 0.65
C LYS A 125 11.16 25.69 0.68
N LYS A 126 12.34 25.12 0.98
CA LYS A 126 13.60 25.89 1.00
C LYS A 126 13.96 26.41 -0.38
N ARG A 127 13.76 25.59 -1.42
CA ARG A 127 13.99 25.97 -2.82
C ARG A 127 13.08 27.11 -3.24
N ASN A 128 11.78 27.00 -3.03
CA ASN A 128 10.81 28.05 -3.38
C ASN A 128 11.13 29.37 -2.64
N ARG A 129 11.61 29.29 -1.39
CA ARG A 129 12.05 30.48 -0.63
C ARG A 129 13.30 31.13 -1.24
N MET A 130 14.25 30.36 -1.74
CA MET A 130 15.43 30.91 -2.42
C MET A 130 15.04 31.54 -3.76
N GLU A 131 14.27 30.83 -4.59
CA GLU A 131 13.81 31.35 -5.88
C GLU A 131 13.01 32.65 -5.71
N ARG A 132 12.17 32.74 -4.67
CA ARG A 132 11.46 33.97 -4.35
C ARG A 132 12.40 35.13 -3.98
N ARG A 133 13.44 34.88 -3.19
CA ARG A 133 14.44 35.91 -2.87
C ARG A 133 15.22 36.35 -4.11
N ASP A 134 15.64 35.41 -4.94
CA ASP A 134 16.39 35.71 -6.16
C ASP A 134 15.54 36.60 -7.11
N VAL A 135 14.23 36.33 -7.22
CA VAL A 135 13.28 37.16 -7.98
C VAL A 135 13.09 38.54 -7.34
N GLU A 136 12.94 38.62 -6.03
CA GLU A 136 12.82 39.89 -5.30
C GLU A 136 14.10 40.75 -5.45
N GLU A 137 15.28 40.15 -5.36
CA GLU A 137 16.57 40.80 -5.59
C GLU A 137 16.73 41.29 -7.03
N PHE A 138 16.35 40.46 -8.02
CA PHE A 138 16.36 40.85 -9.43
C PHE A 138 15.42 42.04 -9.70
N ASN A 139 14.18 41.99 -9.18
CA ASN A 139 13.22 43.09 -9.31
C ASN A 139 13.70 44.37 -8.61
N PHE A 140 14.39 44.23 -7.48
CA PHE A 140 14.98 45.36 -6.77
C PHE A 140 16.15 46.00 -7.54
N GLN A 141 17.02 45.19 -8.16
CA GLN A 141 18.08 45.70 -9.04
C GLN A 141 17.52 46.39 -10.28
N LEU A 142 16.49 45.80 -10.91
CA LEU A 142 15.82 46.38 -12.06
C LEU A 142 15.17 47.73 -11.72
N SER A 143 14.43 47.81 -10.60
CA SER A 143 13.81 49.06 -10.17
C SER A 143 14.84 50.15 -9.85
N LYS A 144 16.00 49.78 -9.27
CA LYS A 144 17.12 50.71 -9.07
C LYS A 144 17.71 51.25 -10.37
N GLN A 145 17.86 50.41 -11.40
CA GLN A 145 18.31 50.86 -12.72
C GLN A 145 17.31 51.83 -13.37
N THR A 146 16.00 51.55 -13.28
CA THR A 146 14.97 52.44 -13.84
C THR A 146 14.83 53.77 -13.10
N LEU A 147 15.28 53.87 -11.84
CA LEU A 147 15.27 55.12 -11.05
C LEU A 147 16.48 56.02 -11.32
N PHE A 148 17.46 55.56 -12.09
CA PHE A 148 18.71 56.27 -12.38
C PHE A 148 18.84 56.68 -13.86
N ASP A 149 17.74 56.81 -14.60
CA ASP A 149 17.72 57.48 -15.89
C ASP A 149 17.46 58.98 -15.67
N PRO A 150 18.47 59.87 -15.72
CA PRO A 150 18.29 61.30 -15.48
C PRO A 150 17.95 62.06 -16.77
N SER A 151 17.63 61.37 -17.86
CA SER A 151 17.19 61.99 -19.10
C SER A 151 15.73 61.68 -19.37
N GLU A 152 14.84 62.55 -18.88
CA GLU A 152 13.89 63.27 -19.73
C GLU A 152 13.06 64.30 -18.94
N ASN A 153 13.39 65.57 -19.20
CA ASN A 153 12.59 66.80 -19.11
C ASN A 153 11.21 66.73 -18.42
N PHE A 154 11.14 67.37 -17.25
CA PHE A 154 9.88 67.84 -16.66
C PHE A 154 9.28 68.97 -17.51
N GLY A 155 8.21 68.67 -18.25
CA GLY A 155 7.21 69.66 -18.66
C GLY A 155 5.96 69.51 -17.77
N PRO A 156 5.32 70.61 -17.31
CA PRO A 156 4.16 70.50 -16.43
C PRO A 156 2.93 70.13 -17.27
N LYS A 157 2.45 68.89 -17.17
CA LYS A 157 1.15 68.50 -17.72
C LYS A 157 0.21 68.08 -16.60
N ALA A 158 -0.95 68.73 -16.62
CA ALA A 158 -1.97 68.75 -15.59
C ALA A 158 -2.44 67.36 -15.14
N SER A 159 -2.61 67.25 -13.83
CA SER A 159 -3.20 66.12 -13.13
C SER A 159 -4.63 65.83 -13.61
N LYS A 160 -4.83 64.72 -14.32
CA LYS A 160 -6.15 64.07 -14.38
C LYS A 160 -6.18 62.97 -13.33
N LYS A 161 -6.95 63.21 -12.27
CA LYS A 161 -7.25 62.23 -11.21
C LYS A 161 -8.00 61.05 -11.84
N ILE A 162 -7.34 59.90 -11.94
CA ILE A 162 -8.01 58.63 -12.19
C ILE A 162 -8.44 58.09 -10.82
N PRO A 163 -9.73 57.75 -10.60
CA PRO A 163 -10.20 57.26 -9.32
C PRO A 163 -9.54 55.92 -8.99
N LYS A 164 -9.06 55.78 -7.74
CA LYS A 164 -8.60 54.52 -7.18
C LYS A 164 -9.79 53.58 -7.02
N THR A 165 -10.08 52.77 -8.02
CA THR A 165 -10.82 51.52 -7.81
C THR A 165 -9.82 50.50 -7.30
N PHE A 166 -9.89 50.20 -6.01
CA PHE A 166 -9.26 49.01 -5.46
C PHE A 166 -9.92 47.80 -6.13
N LYS A 167 -9.25 47.20 -7.12
CA LYS A 167 -9.52 45.81 -7.45
C LYS A 167 -8.98 44.98 -6.30
N ILE A 168 -9.87 44.53 -5.42
CA ILE A 168 -9.62 43.36 -4.60
C ILE A 168 -9.39 42.23 -5.60
N LEU A 169 -8.12 41.90 -5.82
CA LEU A 169 -7.73 40.71 -6.55
C LEU A 169 -8.29 39.55 -5.72
N ASN A 170 -9.31 38.87 -6.24
CA ASN A 170 -9.85 37.65 -5.66
C ASN A 170 -8.69 36.70 -5.41
N ARG A 171 -8.33 36.56 -4.14
CA ARG A 171 -7.37 35.58 -3.66
C ARG A 171 -8.12 34.25 -3.54
N GLU A 172 -8.37 33.61 -4.67
CA GLU A 172 -8.95 32.26 -4.74
C GLU A 172 -7.90 31.15 -4.93
N ASP A 173 -6.60 31.44 -4.92
CA ASP A 173 -5.58 30.38 -5.07
C ASP A 173 -5.12 29.80 -3.72
N GLY A 174 -6.06 29.34 -2.90
CA GLY A 174 -5.72 28.63 -1.66
C GLY A 174 -6.81 27.82 -0.99
N GLY A 175 -8.03 27.81 -1.54
CA GLY A 175 -9.16 27.05 -0.97
C GLY A 175 -9.23 25.59 -1.41
N ASP A 176 -8.76 25.29 -2.62
CA ASP A 176 -9.08 24.00 -3.28
C ASP A 176 -8.10 22.86 -2.91
N GLU A 177 -6.83 23.17 -2.63
CA GLU A 177 -5.86 22.16 -2.19
C GLU A 177 -6.16 21.67 -0.76
N LEU A 178 -6.60 22.56 0.14
CA LEU A 178 -7.00 22.16 1.49
C LEU A 178 -8.33 21.39 1.48
N ALA A 179 -9.32 21.83 0.69
CA ALA A 179 -10.62 21.15 0.61
C ALA A 179 -10.52 19.75 -0.01
N SER A 180 -9.67 19.57 -1.02
CA SER A 180 -9.41 18.26 -1.63
C SER A 180 -8.66 17.31 -0.69
N ASP A 181 -7.70 17.82 0.09
CA ASP A 181 -6.99 17.06 1.12
C ASP A 181 -7.93 16.64 2.27
N PHE A 182 -8.84 17.51 2.70
CA PHE A 182 -9.85 17.17 3.71
C PHE A 182 -10.88 16.17 3.19
N LYS A 183 -11.26 16.24 1.91
CA LYS A 183 -12.15 15.27 1.27
C LYS A 183 -11.51 13.89 1.17
N THR A 184 -10.23 13.81 0.77
CA THR A 184 -9.50 12.53 0.74
C THR A 184 -9.25 11.94 2.11
N LEU A 185 -9.00 12.76 3.13
CA LEU A 185 -8.93 12.32 4.52
C LEU A 185 -10.28 11.81 5.04
N ARG A 186 -11.38 12.48 4.71
CA ARG A 186 -12.74 12.05 5.06
C ARG A 186 -13.11 10.73 4.37
N ASP A 187 -12.86 10.60 3.07
CA ASP A 187 -13.15 9.38 2.30
C ASP A 187 -12.30 8.19 2.80
N PHE A 188 -11.04 8.44 3.19
CA PHE A 188 -10.19 7.44 3.82
C PHE A 188 -10.73 7.01 5.19
N TYR A 189 -11.16 7.96 6.03
CA TYR A 189 -11.71 7.65 7.35
C TYR A 189 -13.05 6.91 7.26
N GLU A 190 -13.93 7.31 6.34
CA GLU A 190 -15.22 6.64 6.11
C GLU A 190 -15.03 5.20 5.62
N LYS A 191 -14.11 4.97 4.67
CA LYS A 191 -13.84 3.64 4.10
C LYS A 191 -13.26 2.64 5.11
N TYR A 192 -12.40 3.09 6.01
CA TYR A 192 -11.65 2.19 6.90
C TYR A 192 -12.17 2.13 8.33
N TYR A 193 -12.91 3.15 8.79
CA TYR A 193 -13.36 3.23 10.19
C TYR A 193 -14.87 3.34 10.39
N LEU A 194 -15.63 3.87 9.42
CA LEU A 194 -17.10 3.97 9.51
C LEU A 194 -17.84 2.92 8.65
N GLY A 195 -17.15 2.30 7.68
CA GLY A 195 -17.70 1.28 6.77
C GLY A 195 -17.92 -0.12 7.38
N GLN A 196 -17.54 -0.36 8.64
CA GLN A 196 -17.95 -1.56 9.38
C GLN A 196 -19.21 -1.26 10.18
N GLY A 197 -20.33 -1.11 9.49
CA GLY A 197 -21.58 -0.81 10.19
C GLY A 197 -22.78 -0.51 9.32
N LYS A 198 -22.97 -1.18 8.18
CA LYS A 198 -24.31 -1.39 7.61
C LYS A 198 -24.40 -2.80 7.03
N SER A 199 -25.37 -3.55 7.56
CA SER A 199 -25.89 -4.83 7.08
C SER A 199 -26.24 -4.80 5.60
#